data_AF-A0A6N7ACI2-F1
#
_entry.id   AF-A0A6N7ACI2-F1
#
_cell.length_a   1.000
_cell.length_b   1.000
_cell.length_c   1.000
_cell.angle_alpha   90.00
_cell.angle_beta   90.00
_cell.angle_gamma   90.00
#
_symmetry.space_group_name_H-M   'P 1'
#
loop_
_entity.id
_entity.type
_entity.pdbx_description
1 polymer ?
#
loop_
_entity_poly.entity_id
_entity_poly.type
_entity_poly.pdbx_seq_one_letter_code
_entity_poly.pdbx_strand_id
1 'polypeptide(L)'
;MKDENVLKRLRIIEGHLKGIIRMVEEDTYCIDVIRQVQAVEAALNKVSAQILEGHLNSCVITAVQGEDPAERQRVLKEVLEVFETSTKV
;
A
#
# COMPACT_ATOMS: atom_id res chain seq x y z
N MET A 1 3.92 12.98 5.77
CA MET A 1 2.60 12.31 5.70
C MET A 1 2.21 11.80 7.09
N LYS A 2 1.13 12.32 7.67
CA LYS A 2 0.43 11.72 8.82
C LYS A 2 -1.03 11.57 8.39
N ASP A 3 -1.44 10.34 8.06
CA ASP A 3 -2.81 10.01 7.67
C ASP A 3 -3.38 9.01 8.68
N GLU A 4 -4.33 9.46 9.49
CA GLU A 4 -4.95 8.63 10.52
C GLU A 4 -5.80 7.49 9.95
N ASN A 5 -6.39 7.68 8.76
CA ASN A 5 -7.17 6.64 8.10
C ASN A 5 -6.27 5.51 7.60
N VAL A 6 -5.12 5.86 7.00
CA VAL A 6 -4.09 4.88 6.61
C VAL A 6 -3.59 4.12 7.82
N LEU A 7 -3.24 4.82 8.91
CA LEU A 7 -2.79 4.18 10.16
C LEU A 7 -3.84 3.25 10.75
N LYS A 8 -5.11 3.67 10.77
CA LYS A 8 -6.23 2.84 11.24
C LYS A 8 -6.37 1.56 10.42
N ARG A 9 -6.29 1.65 9.09
CA ARG A 9 -6.37 0.49 8.20
C ARG A 9 -5.20 -0.46 8.37
N LEU A 10 -3.98 0.07 8.50
CA LEU A 10 -2.79 -0.74 8.77
C LEU A 10 -2.91 -1.52 10.09
N ARG A 11 -3.43 -0.91 11.16
CA ARG A 11 -3.69 -1.60 12.44
C ARG A 11 -4.73 -2.72 12.31
N ILE A 12 -5.76 -2.53 11.48
CA ILE A 12 -6.75 -3.58 11.20
C ILE A 12 -6.09 -4.74 10.46
N ILE A 13 -5.29 -4.43 9.41
CA ILE A 13 -4.55 -5.43 8.64
C ILE A 13 -3.57 -6.21 9.53
N GLU A 14 -2.88 -5.53 10.44
CA GLU A 14 -2.00 -6.16 11.44
C GLU A 14 -2.77 -7.19 12.30
N GLY A 15 -4.00 -6.87 12.71
CA GLY A 15 -4.88 -7.79 13.42
C GLY A 15 -5.24 -9.02 12.59
N HIS A 16 -5.56 -8.85 11.31
CA HIS A 16 -5.83 -9.96 10.39
C HIS A 16 -4.60 -10.84 10.17
N LEU A 17 -3.41 -10.24 10.00
CA LEU A 17 -2.17 -10.97 9.86
C LEU A 17 -1.86 -11.82 11.11
N LYS A 18 -2.07 -11.27 12.31
CA LYS A 18 -1.99 -12.04 13.57
C LYS A 18 -2.98 -13.19 13.61
N GLY A 19 -4.17 -13.02 13.04
CA GLY A 19 -5.16 -14.08 12.87
C GLY A 19 -4.65 -15.21 11.97
N ILE A 20 -4.05 -14.88 10.83
CA ILE A 20 -3.46 -15.86 9.90
C ILE A 20 -2.35 -16.67 10.59
N ILE A 21 -1.48 -16.01 11.37
CA ILE A 21 -0.42 -16.70 12.12
C ILE A 21 -1.02 -17.76 13.04
N ARG A 22 -2.08 -17.42 13.80
CA ARG A 22 -2.78 -18.39 14.66
C ARG A 22 -3.40 -19.53 13.88
N MET A 23 -4.01 -19.26 12.73
CA MET A 23 -4.58 -20.31 11.88
C MET A 23 -3.52 -21.32 11.45
N VAL A 24 -2.30 -20.86 11.15
CA VAL A 24 -1.17 -21.74 10.80
C VAL A 24 -0.68 -22.52 12.03
N GLU A 25 -0.56 -21.86 13.19
CA GLU A 25 -0.18 -22.52 14.46
C GLU A 25 -1.19 -23.60 14.88
N GLU A 26 -2.47 -23.41 14.57
CA GLU A 26 -3.58 -24.31 14.89
C GLU A 26 -3.84 -25.38 13.81
N ASP A 27 -2.99 -25.49 12.79
CA ASP A 27 -3.12 -26.42 11.65
C ASP A 27 -4.50 -26.31 10.96
N THR A 28 -4.99 -25.08 10.81
CA THR A 28 -6.26 -24.78 10.14
C THR A 28 -6.18 -25.17 8.65
N TYR A 29 -7.31 -25.59 8.08
CA TYR A 29 -7.41 -25.99 6.67
C TYR A 29 -6.78 -24.95 5.71
N CYS A 30 -5.85 -25.43 4.88
CA CYS A 30 -4.97 -24.57 4.09
C CYS A 30 -5.72 -23.59 3.17
N ILE A 31 -6.88 -23.99 2.62
CA ILE A 31 -7.67 -23.12 1.75
C ILE A 31 -8.21 -21.90 2.50
N ASP A 32 -8.57 -22.06 3.77
CA ASP A 32 -9.07 -20.95 4.57
C ASP A 32 -7.94 -19.98 4.95
N VAL A 33 -6.74 -20.52 5.24
CA VAL A 33 -5.53 -19.70 5.42
C VAL A 33 -5.23 -18.88 4.16
N ILE A 34 -5.25 -19.51 2.98
CA ILE A 34 -5.02 -18.85 1.68
C ILE A 34 -6.04 -17.74 1.46
N ARG A 35 -7.34 -17.98 1.73
CA ARG A 35 -8.39 -16.96 1.61
C ARG A 35 -8.14 -15.75 2.52
N GLN A 36 -7.67 -15.97 3.75
CA GLN A 36 -7.33 -14.87 4.66
C GLN A 36 -6.10 -14.09 4.19
N VAL A 37 -5.08 -14.78 3.66
CA VAL A 37 -3.92 -14.13 3.03
C VAL A 37 -4.36 -13.23 1.88
N GLN A 38 -5.19 -13.72 0.97
CA GLN A 38 -5.73 -12.94 -0.14
C GLN A 38 -6.55 -11.72 0.34
N ALA A 39 -7.29 -11.86 1.44
CA ALA A 39 -8.01 -10.74 2.04
C ALA A 39 -7.06 -9.66 2.58
N VAL A 40 -5.94 -10.06 3.20
CA VAL A 40 -4.88 -9.15 3.66
C VAL A 40 -4.20 -8.45 2.48
N GLU A 41 -3.84 -9.18 1.43
CA GLU A 41 -3.26 -8.61 0.20
C GLU A 41 -4.18 -7.56 -0.42
N ALA A 42 -5.47 -7.89 -0.57
CA ALA A 42 -6.45 -6.95 -1.10
C ALA A 42 -6.60 -5.69 -0.22
N ALA A 43 -6.50 -5.84 1.10
CA ALA A 43 -6.54 -4.71 2.02
C ALA A 43 -5.26 -3.83 1.93
N LEU A 44 -4.08 -4.45 1.79
CA LEU A 44 -2.82 -3.75 1.57
C LEU A 44 -2.81 -2.99 0.25
N ASN A 45 -3.34 -3.57 -0.82
CA ASN A 45 -3.48 -2.90 -2.11
C ASN A 45 -4.33 -1.63 -2.02
N LYS A 46 -5.43 -1.67 -1.25
CA LYS A 46 -6.25 -0.48 -0.99
C LYS A 46 -5.49 0.59 -0.21
N VAL A 47 -4.71 0.21 0.79
CA VAL A 47 -3.88 1.16 1.55
C VAL A 47 -2.80 1.78 0.66
N SER A 48 -2.14 0.99 -0.17
CA SER A 48 -1.13 1.46 -1.13
C SER A 48 -1.73 2.50 -2.09
N ALA A 49 -2.91 2.22 -2.65
CA ALA A 49 -3.62 3.16 -3.52
C ALA A 49 -3.95 4.49 -2.82
N GLN A 50 -4.37 4.44 -1.55
CA GLN A 50 -4.66 5.65 -0.76
C GLN A 50 -3.40 6.49 -0.48
N ILE A 51 -2.28 5.83 -0.16
CA ILE A 51 -0.99 6.51 0.04
C ILE A 51 -0.54 7.16 -1.26
N LEU A 52 -0.65 6.45 -2.39
CA LEU A 52 -0.30 6.98 -3.71
C LEU A 52 -1.17 8.18 -4.07
N GLU A 53 -2.49 8.10 -3.88
CA GLU A 53 -3.41 9.24 -4.07
C GLU A 53 -2.98 10.47 -3.26
N GLY A 54 -2.60 10.27 -1.99
CA GLY A 54 -2.07 11.35 -1.15
C GLY A 54 -0.76 11.95 -1.68
N HIS A 55 0.15 11.11 -2.19
CA HIS A 55 1.40 11.56 -2.80
C HIS A 55 1.16 12.34 -4.10
N LEU A 56 0.25 11.87 -4.96
CA LEU A 56 -0.12 12.57 -6.20
C LEU A 56 -0.71 13.96 -5.88
N ASN A 57 -1.63 14.04 -4.91
CA ASN A 57 -2.29 15.28 -4.53
C ASN A 57 -1.40 16.28 -3.77
N SER A 58 -0.21 15.87 -3.32
CA SER A 58 0.71 16.73 -2.56
C SER A 58 2.01 16.93 -3.30
N CYS A 59 2.91 15.96 -3.26
CA CYS A 59 4.26 16.05 -3.83
C CYS A 59 4.23 16.29 -5.34
N VAL A 60 3.40 15.54 -6.07
CA VAL A 60 3.37 15.66 -7.54
C VAL A 60 2.74 16.96 -7.99
N ILE A 61 1.58 17.35 -7.43
CA ILE A 61 0.96 18.66 -7.74
C ILE A 61 1.93 19.80 -7.42
N THR A 62 2.59 19.77 -6.26
CA THR A 62 3.56 20.81 -5.85
C THR A 62 4.71 20.90 -6.84
N ALA A 63 5.32 19.77 -7.20
CA ALA A 63 6.42 19.75 -8.15
C ALA A 63 6.02 20.23 -9.54
N VAL A 64 4.85 19.82 -10.03
CA VAL A 64 4.33 20.25 -11.36
C VAL A 64 4.06 21.75 -11.40
N GLN A 65 3.57 22.33 -10.30
CA GLN A 65 3.33 23.77 -10.18
C GLN A 65 4.62 24.58 -9.94
N GLY A 66 5.67 23.93 -9.44
CA GLY A 66 6.98 24.55 -9.21
C GLY A 66 7.75 24.82 -10.51
N GLU A 67 8.78 25.66 -10.41
CA GLU A 67 9.61 26.04 -11.55
C GLU A 67 10.76 25.05 -11.82
N ASP A 68 11.14 24.21 -10.85
CA ASP A 68 12.27 23.28 -10.96
C ASP A 68 11.95 22.05 -11.86
N PRO A 69 12.56 21.94 -13.04
CA PRO A 69 12.36 20.79 -13.93
C PRO A 69 12.94 19.48 -13.38
N ALA A 70 14.01 19.55 -12.57
CA ALA A 70 14.64 18.37 -12.01
C ALA A 70 13.77 17.75 -10.91
N GLU A 71 13.13 18.59 -10.08
CA GLU A 71 12.15 18.14 -9.11
C GLU A 71 10.99 17.43 -9.80
N ARG A 72 10.38 18.04 -10.83
CA ARG A 72 9.31 17.42 -11.62
C ARG A 72 9.70 16.03 -12.15
N GLN A 73 10.88 15.93 -12.77
CA GLN A 73 11.35 14.66 -13.33
C GLN A 73 11.55 13.59 -12.27
N ARG A 74 12.04 13.98 -11.08
CA ARG A 74 12.25 13.07 -9.95
C ARG A 74 10.93 12.49 -9.45
N VAL A 75 9.94 13.32 -9.15
CA VAL A 75 8.68 12.82 -8.56
C VAL A 75 7.89 11.95 -9.56
N LEU A 76 7.93 12.30 -10.85
CA LEU A 76 7.33 11.46 -11.90
C LEU A 76 8.02 10.09 -12.00
N LYS A 77 9.34 10.04 -11.86
CA LYS A 77 10.10 8.79 -11.88
C LYS A 77 9.74 7.90 -10.68
N GLU A 78 9.62 8.48 -9.48
CA GLU A 78 9.21 7.76 -8.27
C GLU A 78 7.85 7.06 -8.47
N VAL A 79 6.88 7.73 -9.10
CA VAL A 79 5.56 7.14 -9.41
C VAL A 79 5.69 5.96 -10.39
N LEU A 80 6.48 6.11 -11.46
CA LEU A 80 6.69 5.03 -12.44
C LEU A 80 7.34 3.79 -11.80
N GLU A 81 8.34 3.97 -10.95
CA GLU A 81 9.03 2.87 -10.25
C GLU A 81 8.06 2.07 -9.36
N VAL A 82 7.11 2.73 -8.71
CA VAL A 82 6.06 2.06 -7.92
C VAL A 82 5.18 1.18 -8.81
N PHE A 83 4.71 1.68 -9.96
CA PHE A 83 3.87 0.91 -10.89
C PHE A 83 4.59 -0.28 -11.52
N GLU A 84 5.86 -0.11 -11.89
CA GLU A 84 6.67 -1.23 -12.41
C GLU A 84 6.83 -2.35 -11.38
N THR A 85 6.94 -2.00 -10.10
CA THR A 85 7.07 -2.99 -9.02
C THR A 85 5.75 -3.71 -8.76
N SER A 86 4.62 -2.98 -8.78
CA SER A 86 3.28 -3.57 -8.61
C SER A 86 2.87 -4.54 -9.73
N THR A 87 3.49 -4.44 -10.91
CA THR A 87 3.16 -5.31 -12.07
C THR A 87 4.03 -6.58 -12.13
N LYS A 88 5.08 -6.67 -11.30
CA LYS A 88 6.03 -7.80 -11.28
C LYS A 88 5.64 -8.93 -10.31
N VAL A 89 4.49 -8.81 -9.64
CA VAL A 89 3.96 -9.79 -8.67
C VAL A 89 2.83 -10.58 -9.31
#